data_AF-A0A3S3NAX7-F1
#
_entry.id   AF-A0A3S3NAX7-F1
#
_cell.length_a   1.000
_cell.length_b   1.000
_cell.length_c   1.000
_cell.angle_alpha   90.00
_cell.angle_beta   90.00
_cell.angle_gamma   90.00
#
_symmetry.space_group_name_H-M   'P 1'
#
loop_
_entity.id
_entity.type
_entity.pdbx_description
1 polymer ?
#
loop_
_entity_poly.entity_id
_entity_poly.type
_entity_poly.pdbx_seq_one_letter_code
_entity_poly.pdbx_strand_id
1 'polypeptide(L)' 'MSNWPIGGTTGLCHQSSAAIEVAAAWYRANASTCEHPIIPALRRRFGLTPLQAIAVLRDHADTGTRANHLAPRPAGPRG' A
#
# COMPACT_ATOMS: atom_id res chain seq x y z
N MET A 1 -13.85 41.87 13.37
CA MET A 1 -13.01 41.07 12.44
C MET A 1 -12.88 39.68 13.03
N SER A 2 -13.79 38.77 12.69
CA SER A 2 -13.84 37.44 13.33
C SER A 2 -13.02 36.45 12.49
N ASN A 3 -11.85 36.07 13.00
CA ASN A 3 -10.99 35.02 12.48
C ASN A 3 -11.61 33.65 12.83
N TRP A 4 -12.34 33.06 11.89
CA TRP A 4 -12.86 31.70 12.03
C TRP A 4 -11.73 30.69 11.74
N PRO A 5 -11.50 29.68 12.59
CA PRO A 5 -10.57 28.62 12.27
C PRO A 5 -11.16 27.81 11.11
N ILE A 6 -10.49 27.81 9.96
CA ILE A 6 -10.77 26.86 8.87
C ILE A 6 -10.23 25.50 9.33
N GLY A 7 -10.93 24.88 10.28
CA GLY A 7 -10.71 23.50 10.73
C GLY A 7 -11.53 22.56 9.86
N GLY A 8 -11.07 22.32 8.63
CA GLY A 8 -11.85 21.60 7.62
C GLY A 8 -11.03 20.66 6.75
N THR A 9 -10.25 19.74 7.33
CA THR A 9 -9.64 18.63 6.56
C THR A 9 -9.60 17.28 7.28
N THR A 10 -10.02 17.18 8.53
CA THR A 10 -9.94 15.93 9.30
C THR A 10 -11.17 15.05 9.07
N GLY A 11 -11.24 14.43 7.90
CA GLY A 11 -12.18 13.35 7.60
C GLY A 11 -11.85 12.62 6.30
N LEU A 12 -11.37 13.36 5.30
CA LEU A 12 -10.96 12.80 4.01
C LEU A 12 -9.64 12.03 4.09
N CYS A 13 -8.70 12.49 4.92
CA CYS A 13 -7.38 11.86 5.08
C CYS A 13 -7.49 10.45 5.70
N HIS A 14 -8.42 10.27 6.65
CA HIS A 14 -8.63 9.00 7.35
C HIS A 14 -9.42 8.02 6.47
N GLN A 15 -10.49 8.47 5.81
CA GLN A 15 -11.25 7.64 4.86
C GLN A 15 -10.39 7.14 3.70
N SER A 16 -9.51 8.01 3.17
CA SER A 16 -8.60 7.63 2.10
C SER A 16 -7.56 6.60 2.55
N SER A 17 -7.12 6.68 3.81
CA SER A 17 -6.13 5.74 4.38
C SER A 17 -6.74 4.37 4.67
N ALA A 18 -7.95 4.32 5.24
CA ALA A 18 -8.62 3.05 5.53
C ALA A 18 -8.85 2.22 4.27
N ALA A 19 -9.27 2.84 3.15
CA ALA A 19 -9.46 2.14 1.88
C ALA A 19 -8.14 1.60 1.30
N ILE A 20 -7.02 2.33 1.46
CA ILE A 20 -5.69 1.89 1.05
C ILE A 20 -5.24 0.70 1.90
N GLU A 21 -5.38 0.76 3.23
CA GLU A 21 -4.95 -0.32 4.13
C GLU A 21 -5.71 -1.62 3.87
N VAL A 22 -7.03 -1.55 3.71
CA VAL A 22 -7.85 -2.73 3.38
C VAL A 22 -7.43 -3.32 2.03
N ALA A 23 -7.23 -2.48 1.01
CA ALA A 23 -6.79 -2.95 -0.30
C ALA A 23 -5.35 -3.50 -0.27
N ALA A 24 -4.45 -2.93 0.54
CA ALA A 24 -3.08 -3.40 0.70
C ALA A 24 -3.02 -4.75 1.42
N ALA A 25 -3.77 -4.92 2.51
CA ALA A 25 -3.89 -6.21 3.19
C ALA A 25 -4.44 -7.29 2.24
N TRP A 26 -5.48 -6.96 1.48
CA TRP A 26 -6.04 -7.88 0.49
C TRP A 26 -5.02 -8.21 -0.61
N TYR A 27 -4.33 -7.20 -1.16
CA TYR A 27 -3.34 -7.37 -2.22
C TYR A 27 -2.16 -8.22 -1.73
N ARG A 28 -1.65 -8.02 -0.52
CA ARG A 28 -0.59 -8.87 0.07
C ARG A 28 -0.99 -10.34 0.15
N ALA A 29 -2.24 -10.63 0.50
CA ALA A 29 -2.75 -12.00 0.56
C ALA A 29 -3.04 -12.61 -0.83
N ASN A 30 -3.27 -11.79 -1.86
CA ASN A 30 -3.72 -12.22 -3.19
C ASN A 30 -2.79 -11.78 -4.32
N ALA A 31 -1.56 -11.34 -4.02
CA ALA A 31 -0.64 -10.74 -4.99
C ALA A 31 -0.34 -11.71 -6.14
N SER A 32 -0.19 -13.00 -5.83
CA SER A 32 0.09 -14.07 -6.80
C SER A 32 -1.11 -14.44 -7.67
N THR A 33 -2.33 -14.17 -7.22
CA THR A 33 -3.59 -14.53 -7.91
C THR A 33 -4.32 -13.31 -8.47
N CYS A 34 -3.74 -12.12 -8.34
CA CYS A 34 -4.37 -10.88 -8.79
C CYS A 34 -4.32 -10.76 -10.31
N GLU A 35 -5.48 -10.45 -10.91
CA GLU A 35 -5.60 -10.17 -12.34
C GLU A 35 -4.75 -8.96 -12.73
N HIS A 36 -4.03 -9.11 -13.86
CA HIS A 36 -3.28 -8.02 -14.48
C HIS A 36 -4.13 -7.39 -15.59
N PRO A 37 -4.18 -6.05 -15.69
CA PRO A 37 -3.38 -5.07 -14.93
C PRO A 37 -3.93 -4.76 -13.51
N ILE A 38 -3.02 -4.75 -12.52
CA ILE A 38 -3.34 -4.63 -11.08
C ILE A 38 -4.07 -3.32 -10.74
N ILE A 39 -3.63 -2.19 -11.32
CA ILE A 39 -4.22 -0.87 -11.03
C ILE A 39 -5.72 -0.86 -11.41
N PRO A 40 -6.15 -1.18 -12.65
CA PRO A 40 -7.57 -1.31 -12.98
C PRO A 40 -8.35 -2.33 -12.14
N ALA A 41 -7.72 -3.44 -11.73
CA ALA A 41 -8.36 -4.45 -10.89
C ALA A 41 -8.68 -3.90 -9.48
N LEU A 42 -7.70 -3.27 -8.82
CA LEU A 42 -7.87 -2.64 -7.51
C LEU A 42 -8.90 -1.50 -7.55
N ARG A 43 -8.87 -0.69 -8.62
CA ARG A 43 -9.85 0.40 -8.82
C ARG A 43 -11.28 -0.14 -8.94
N ARG A 44 -11.51 -1.20 -9.73
CA ARG A 44 -12.84 -1.80 -9.89
C ARG A 44 -13.31 -2.48 -8.61
N ARG A 45 -12.41 -3.12 -7.86
CA ARG A 45 -12.74 -3.90 -6.66
C ARG A 45 -13.03 -3.04 -5.43
N PHE A 46 -12.25 -1.98 -5.23
CA PHE A 46 -12.29 -1.16 -4.02
C PHE A 46 -12.73 0.29 -4.28
N GLY A 47 -13.02 0.66 -5.52
CA GLY A 47 -13.39 2.04 -5.89
C GLY A 47 -12.25 3.04 -5.75
N LEU A 48 -11.00 2.57 -5.70
CA LEU A 48 -9.83 3.41 -5.45
C LEU A 48 -9.55 4.38 -6.61
N THR A 49 -8.89 5.49 -6.28
CA THR A 49 -8.24 6.35 -7.25
C THR A 49 -6.92 5.72 -7.74
N PRO A 50 -6.40 6.12 -8.92
CA PRO A 50 -5.11 5.63 -9.41
C PRO A 50 -3.96 5.82 -8.42
N LEU A 51 -3.92 6.96 -7.72
CA LEU A 51 -2.89 7.26 -6.73
C LEU A 51 -2.96 6.33 -5.52
N GLN A 52 -4.17 6.01 -5.04
CA GLN A 52 -4.35 5.06 -3.94
C GLN A 52 -3.92 3.65 -4.33
N ALA A 53 -4.20 3.22 -5.57
CA ALA A 53 -3.75 1.92 -6.06
C ALA A 53 -2.22 1.84 -6.17
N ILE A 54 -1.54 2.94 -6.53
CA ILE A 54 -0.07 3.02 -6.50
C ILE A 54 0.46 2.95 -5.06
N ALA A 55 -0.21 3.60 -4.10
CA ALA A 55 0.17 3.52 -2.69
C ALA A 55 0.11 2.07 -2.16
N VAL A 56 -0.93 1.31 -2.52
CA VAL A 56 -1.05 -0.12 -2.22
C VAL A 56 0.13 -0.93 -2.78
N LEU A 57 0.51 -0.69 -4.03
CA LEU A 57 1.64 -1.37 -4.67
C LEU A 57 2.98 -1.03 -4.01
N ARG A 58 3.18 0.25 -3.65
CA ARG A 58 4.38 0.72 -2.96
C ARG A 58 4.55 0.05 -1.59
N ASP A 59 3.46 -0.03 -0.83
CA ASP A 59 3.42 -0.70 0.46
C ASP A 59 3.83 -2.19 0.36
N HIS A 60 3.32 -2.88 -0.66
CA HIS A 60 3.72 -4.25 -0.96
C HIS A 60 5.21 -4.37 -1.34
N ALA A 61 5.72 -3.46 -2.17
CA ALA A 61 7.11 -3.48 -2.63
C ALA A 61 8.13 -3.29 -1.50
N ASP A 62 7.86 -2.40 -0.52
CA ASP A 62 8.74 -2.21 0.65
C ASP A 62 8.88 -3.50 1.49
N THR A 63 7.78 -4.26 1.63
CA THR A 63 7.77 -5.52 2.38
C THR A 63 8.70 -6.57 1.74
N GLY A 64 8.77 -6.63 0.40
CA GLY A 64 9.65 -7.55 -0.33
C GLY A 64 11.15 -7.21 -0.21
N THR A 65 11.49 -5.92 -0.15
CA THR A 65 12.90 -5.48 -0.03
C THR A 65 13.46 -5.68 1.38
N ARG A 66 12.66 -5.49 2.43
CA ARG A 66 13.13 -5.67 3.82
C ARG A 66 13.44 -7.13 4.14
N ALA A 67 12.66 -8.08 3.64
CA ALA A 67 12.93 -9.51 3.82
C ALA A 67 14.27 -9.94 3.21
N ASN A 68 14.64 -9.39 2.04
CA ASN A 68 15.90 -9.72 1.38
C ASN A 68 17.11 -9.04 2.07
N HIS A 69 16.93 -7.83 2.62
CA HIS A 69 18.01 -7.09 3.26
C HIS A 69 18.33 -7.57 4.70
N LEU A 70 17.47 -8.41 5.29
CA LEU A 70 17.64 -9.02 6.62
C LEU A 70 18.13 -10.47 6.59
N ALA A 71 18.27 -11.08 5.41
CA ALA A 71 18.86 -12.42 5.32
C ALA A 71 20.39 -12.33 5.54
N PRO A 72 20.94 -12.89 6.63
CA PRO A 72 22.39 -12.98 6.80
C PRO A 72 22.95 -13.82 5.65
N ARG A 73 23.92 -13.25 4.93
CA ARG A 73 24.66 -13.94 3.87
C ARG A 73 25.17 -15.26 4.44
N PRO A 74 24.94 -16.42 3.81
CA PRO A 74 25.50 -17.67 4.31
C PRO A 74 27.03 -17.51 4.28
N ALA A 75 27.65 -17.50 5.45
CA ALA A 75 29.09 -17.61 5.58
C ALA A 75 29.48 -18.95 4.96
N GLY A 76 30.01 -18.91 3.74
CA GLY A 76 30.50 -20.09 3.05
C GLY A 76 31.54 -20.81 3.91
N PRO A 77 31.59 -22.15 3.89
CA PRO A 77 32.59 -22.87 4.64
C PRO A 77 33.97 -22.52 4.08
N ARG A 78 34.83 -21.93 4.91
CA ARG A 78 36.27 -21.92 4.66
C ARG A 78 36.78 -23.32 4.99
N GLY A 79 36.92 -24.15 3.97
CA GLY A 79 37.64 -25.42 3.98
C GLY A 79 38.86 -25.31 3.08
#